data_AF-A0A920PNX0-F1
#
_entry.id   AF-A0A920PNX0-F1
#
_cell.length_a   1.000
_cell.length_b   1.000
_cell.length_c   1.000
_cell.angle_alpha   90.00
_cell.angle_beta   90.00
_cell.angle_gamma   90.00
#
_symmetry.space_group_name_H-M   'P 1'
#
loop_
_entity.id
_entity.type
_entity.pdbx_description
1 polymer ?
#
loop_
_entity_poly.entity_id
_entity_poly.type
_entity_poly.pdbx_seq_one_letter_code
_entity_poly.pdbx_strand_id
1 'polypeptide(L)'
;MSHRGWRSESIDISFPAVDGESGLLPALERICLETEQAIDDGCPLVVLPDRAAGPQRVALSALLASSTVHQYLVRRGKRSRVGLVLGKG
;
A
#
# COMPACT_ATOMS: atom_id res chain seq x y z
N MET A 1 1.65 7.88 -10.96
CA MET A 1 1.77 8.14 -12.43
C MET A 1 0.46 8.75 -12.90
N SER A 2 0.44 9.55 -13.98
CA SER A 2 -0.81 10.06 -14.56
C SER A 2 -1.04 9.43 -15.94
N HIS A 3 -2.19 8.80 -16.14
CA HIS A 3 -2.62 8.31 -17.47
C HIS A 3 -4.04 8.79 -17.73
N ARG A 4 -4.25 9.53 -18.82
CA ARG A 4 -5.57 10.10 -19.21
C ARG A 4 -6.26 10.90 -18.09
N GLY A 5 -5.50 11.66 -17.31
CA GLY A 5 -6.02 12.48 -16.20
C GLY A 5 -6.27 11.74 -14.89
N TRP A 6 -6.12 10.41 -14.87
CA TRP A 6 -6.21 9.63 -13.64
C TRP A 6 -4.86 9.64 -12.94
N ARG A 7 -4.82 10.25 -11.74
CA ARG A 7 -3.65 10.20 -10.86
C ARG A 7 -3.63 8.86 -10.13
N SER A 8 -2.47 8.23 -10.11
CA SER A 8 -2.21 7.04 -9.30
C SER A 8 -0.99 7.25 -8.40
N GLU A 9 -1.04 6.64 -7.23
CA GLU A 9 0.07 6.59 -6.29
C GLU A 9 0.50 5.15 -6.07
N SER A 10 1.81 4.92 -5.97
CA SER A 10 2.38 3.59 -5.80
C SER A 10 2.98 3.49 -4.41
N ILE A 11 2.49 2.55 -3.61
CA ILE A 11 2.93 2.32 -2.23
C ILE A 11 3.59 0.95 -2.16
N ASP A 12 4.91 0.94 -1.96
CA ASP A 12 5.69 -0.29 -1.86
C ASP A 12 5.21 -1.14 -0.68
N ILE A 13 4.88 -2.41 -0.94
CA ILE A 13 4.42 -3.36 0.07
C ILE A 13 5.56 -4.26 0.59
N SER A 14 6.78 -3.75 0.65
CA SER A 14 7.90 -4.46 1.27
C SER A 14 8.46 -3.72 2.49
N PHE A 15 9.29 -4.40 3.27
CA PHE A 15 9.96 -3.83 4.45
C PHE A 15 11.39 -4.36 4.58
N PRO A 16 12.29 -3.65 5.30
CA PRO A 16 13.69 -4.07 5.45
C PRO A 16 13.84 -5.47 6.04
N ALA A 17 14.66 -6.31 5.42
CA ALA A 17 14.91 -7.67 5.91
C ALA A 17 15.60 -7.71 7.29
N VAL A 18 16.35 -6.65 7.61
CA VAL A 18 17.02 -6.49 8.92
C VAL A 18 16.03 -6.39 10.08
N ASP A 19 14.79 -5.96 9.82
CA ASP A 19 13.76 -5.84 10.85
C ASP A 19 13.13 -7.20 11.20
N GLY A 20 13.35 -8.24 10.40
CA GLY A 20 12.79 -9.56 10.64
C GLY A 20 11.27 -9.53 10.86
N GLU A 21 10.77 -10.33 11.80
CA GLU A 21 9.33 -10.40 12.09
C GLU A 21 8.76 -9.09 12.67
N SER A 22 9.58 -8.29 13.36
CA SER A 22 9.11 -7.03 13.96
C SER A 22 8.83 -5.95 12.91
N GLY A 23 9.35 -6.10 11.69
CA GLY A 23 9.07 -5.20 10.57
C GLY A 23 7.67 -5.30 9.98
N LEU A 24 6.93 -6.40 10.26
CA LEU A 24 5.62 -6.66 9.67
C LEU A 24 4.56 -5.64 10.06
N LEU A 25 4.36 -5.41 11.36
CA LEU A 25 3.32 -4.50 11.86
C LEU A 25 3.58 -3.04 11.45
N PRO A 26 4.80 -2.48 11.62
CA PRO A 26 5.11 -1.13 11.16
C PRO A 26 4.93 -0.96 9.65
N ALA A 27 5.27 -1.99 8.85
CA ALA A 27 5.07 -1.94 7.41
C ALA A 27 3.60 -1.85 7.04
N LEU A 28 2.73 -2.64 7.68
CA LEU A 28 1.29 -2.58 7.45
C LEU A 28 0.69 -1.23 7.87
N GLU A 29 1.13 -0.68 9.01
CA GLU A 29 0.71 0.64 9.48
C GLU A 29 1.14 1.74 8.48
N ARG A 30 2.41 1.72 8.05
CA ARG A 30 2.94 2.62 7.03
C ARG A 30 2.11 2.59 5.75
N ILE A 31 1.82 1.40 5.22
CA ILE A 31 1.04 1.24 3.98
C ILE A 31 -0.38 1.83 4.16
N CYS A 32 -1.02 1.62 5.31
CA CYS A 32 -2.33 2.21 5.61
C CYS A 32 -2.28 3.73 5.65
N LEU A 33 -1.29 4.31 6.33
CA LEU A 33 -1.12 5.75 6.46
C LEU A 33 -0.79 6.41 5.12
N GLU A 34 0.15 5.86 4.36
CA GLU A 34 0.47 6.34 3.02
C GLU A 34 -0.75 6.25 2.08
N THR A 35 -1.53 5.18 2.19
CA THR A 35 -2.76 5.04 1.38
C THR A 35 -3.80 6.08 1.78
N GLU A 36 -3.99 6.33 3.07
CA GLU A 36 -4.91 7.37 3.55
C GLU A 36 -4.47 8.76 3.07
N GLN A 37 -3.18 9.06 3.15
CA GLN A 37 -2.62 10.32 2.67
C GLN A 37 -2.86 10.50 1.17
N ALA A 38 -2.60 9.47 0.36
CA ALA A 38 -2.87 9.50 -1.08
C ALA A 38 -4.35 9.84 -1.39
N ILE A 39 -5.28 9.29 -0.61
CA ILE A 39 -6.71 9.57 -0.74
C ILE A 39 -7.03 11.02 -0.40
N ASP A 40 -6.43 11.53 0.67
CA ASP A 40 -6.63 12.91 1.12
C ASP A 40 -6.02 13.93 0.15
N ASP A 41 -4.93 13.56 -0.54
CA ASP A 41 -4.31 14.31 -1.64
C ASP A 41 -5.11 14.21 -2.96
N GLY A 42 -6.25 13.52 -2.93
CA GLY A 42 -7.18 13.38 -4.04
C GLY A 42 -6.70 12.40 -5.11
N CYS A 43 -5.92 11.38 -4.74
CA CYS A 43 -5.54 10.30 -5.62
C CYS A 43 -6.63 9.21 -5.65
N PRO A 44 -7.37 9.04 -6.77
CA PRO A 44 -8.46 8.07 -6.85
C PRO A 44 -7.98 6.61 -7.00
N LEU A 45 -6.68 6.39 -7.22
CA LEU A 45 -6.12 5.06 -7.48
C LEU A 45 -4.81 4.87 -6.72
N VAL A 46 -4.72 3.79 -5.96
CA VAL A 46 -3.50 3.37 -5.26
C VAL A 46 -3.07 2.00 -5.77
N VAL A 47 -1.80 1.90 -6.15
CA VAL A 47 -1.16 0.67 -6.59
C VAL A 47 -0.28 0.17 -5.45
N LEU A 48 -0.39 -1.11 -5.14
CA LEU A 48 0.39 -1.79 -4.10
C LEU A 48 1.40 -2.76 -4.74
N PRO A 49 2.55 -2.29 -5.25
CA PRO A 49 3.60 -3.13 -5.81
C PRO A 49 4.59 -3.65 -4.75
N ASP A 50 5.19 -4.81 -4.99
CA ASP A 50 6.32 -5.38 -4.24
C ASP A 50 7.65 -5.24 -4.99
N ARG A 51 7.78 -4.25 -5.89
CA ARG A 51 8.94 -4.06 -6.79
C ARG A 51 10.28 -3.89 -6.07
N ALA A 52 10.29 -3.40 -4.83
CA ALA A 52 11.53 -3.23 -4.08
C ALA A 52 11.99 -4.51 -3.37
N ALA A 53 11.23 -5.61 -3.46
CA ALA A 53 11.56 -6.86 -2.82
C ALA A 53 12.87 -7.46 -3.38
N GLY A 54 13.67 -8.04 -2.49
CA GLY A 54 14.99 -8.57 -2.81
C GLY A 54 15.78 -8.96 -1.55
N PRO A 55 17.11 -9.17 -1.66
CA PRO A 55 17.93 -9.63 -0.54
C PRO A 55 17.85 -8.77 0.73
N GLN A 56 17.53 -7.48 0.58
CA GLN A 56 17.45 -6.52 1.69
C GLN A 56 16.01 -6.14 2.06
N ARG A 57 15.00 -6.60 1.32
CA ARG A 57 13.60 -6.22 1.54
C ARG A 57 12.66 -7.41 1.35
N VAL A 58 11.85 -7.66 2.36
CA VAL A 58 10.87 -8.74 2.38
C VAL A 58 9.55 -8.22 1.81
N ALA A 59 9.05 -8.85 0.75
CA ALA A 59 7.71 -8.57 0.22
C ALA A 59 6.63 -9.02 1.21
N LEU A 60 5.66 -8.17 1.47
CA LEU A 60 4.41 -8.59 2.10
C LEU A 60 3.54 -9.33 1.09
N SER A 61 2.74 -10.28 1.59
CA SER A 61 1.67 -10.86 0.78
C SER A 61 0.71 -9.75 0.32
N ALA A 62 0.47 -9.67 -0.99
CA ALA A 62 -0.48 -8.72 -1.57
C ALA A 62 -1.89 -8.87 -0.98
N LEU A 63 -2.29 -10.08 -0.59
CA LEU A 63 -3.56 -10.33 0.11
C LEU A 63 -3.57 -9.70 1.51
N LEU A 64 -2.47 -9.86 2.26
CA LEU A 64 -2.35 -9.29 3.60
C LEU A 64 -2.37 -7.76 3.55
N ALA A 65 -1.54 -7.17 2.70
CA ALA A 65 -1.48 -5.71 2.53
C ALA A 65 -2.86 -5.15 2.12
N SER A 66 -3.49 -5.73 1.11
CA SER A 66 -4.79 -5.26 0.62
C SER A 66 -5.94 -5.45 1.61
N SER A 67 -5.97 -6.57 2.35
CA SER A 67 -6.99 -6.82 3.38
C SER A 67 -6.86 -5.83 4.53
N THR A 68 -5.63 -5.58 4.99
CA THR A 68 -5.36 -4.63 6.07
C THR A 68 -5.73 -3.20 5.66
N VAL A 69 -5.30 -2.75 4.48
CA VAL A 69 -5.67 -1.42 3.94
C VAL A 69 -7.19 -1.31 3.77
N HIS A 70 -7.84 -2.35 3.24
CA HIS A 70 -9.29 -2.35 3.07
C HIS A 70 -10.00 -2.13 4.41
N GLN A 71 -9.69 -2.94 5.41
CA GLN A 71 -10.32 -2.86 6.74
C GLN A 71 -10.03 -1.52 7.42
N TYR A 72 -8.81 -1.02 7.30
CA TYR A 72 -8.42 0.31 7.79
C TYR A 72 -9.28 1.41 7.17
N LEU A 73 -9.38 1.46 5.84
CA LEU A 73 -10.15 2.49 5.13
C LEU A 73 -11.66 2.39 5.35
N VAL A 74 -12.20 1.19 5.58
CA VAL A 74 -13.59 0.98 5.98
C VAL A 74 -13.85 1.64 7.33
N ARG A 75 -12.99 1.39 8.33
CA ARG A 75 -13.10 2.01 9.67
C ARG A 75 -12.98 3.53 9.64
N ARG A 76 -12.27 4.08 8.64
CA ARG A 76 -12.08 5.52 8.43
C ARG A 76 -13.15 6.16 7.54
N GLY A 77 -14.09 5.38 6.97
CA GLY A 77 -15.10 5.88 6.05
C GLY A 77 -14.55 6.37 4.71
N LYS A 78 -13.35 5.93 4.31
CA LYS A 78 -12.64 6.40 3.11
C LYS A 78 -12.58 5.37 1.98
N ARG A 79 -13.02 4.12 2.19
CA ARG A 79 -12.86 3.02 1.22
C ARG A 79 -13.49 3.29 -0.15
N SER A 80 -14.62 3.98 -0.23
CA SER A 80 -15.31 4.30 -1.49
C SER A 80 -14.58 5.34 -2.35
N ARG A 81 -13.58 6.04 -1.79
CA ARG A 81 -12.86 7.14 -2.45
C ARG A 81 -11.67 6.69 -3.28
N VAL A 82 -11.34 5.39 -3.28
CA VAL A 82 -10.11 4.87 -3.91
C VAL A 82 -10.30 3.50 -4.54
N GLY A 83 -9.68 3.29 -5.71
CA GLY A 83 -9.41 1.97 -6.27
C GLY A 83 -8.07 1.42 -5.74
N LEU A 84 -8.04 0.16 -5.30
CA LEU A 84 -6.80 -0.53 -4.94
C LEU A 84 -6.42 -1.50 -6.06
N VAL A 85 -5.20 -1.38 -6.58
CA VAL A 85 -4.65 -2.28 -7.59
C VAL A 85 -3.45 -2.99 -7.02
N LEU A 86 -3.44 -4.32 -7.12
CA LEU A 86 -2.29 -5.13 -6.72
C LEU A 86 -1.36 -5.25 -7.91
N GLY A 87 -0.09 -4.91 -7.71
CA GLY A 87 0.96 -5.12 -8.70
C GLY A 87 1.93 -6.15 -8.19
N LYS A 88 2.32 -7.10 -9.04
CA LYS A 88 3.57 -7.83 -8.83
C LYS A 88 4.71 -7.09 -9.53
N GLY A 89 5.82 -6.97 -8.81
CA GLY A 89 7.13 -6.59 -9.34
C GLY A 89 7.75 -7.70 -10.16
#